data_AF-A0A1H6BID3-F1
#
_entry.id   AF-A0A1H6BID3-F1
#
_cell.length_a   1.000
_cell.length_b   1.000
_cell.length_c   1.000
_cell.angle_alpha   90.00
_cell.angle_beta   90.00
_cell.angle_gamma   90.00
#
_symmetry.space_group_name_H-M   'P 1'
#
loop_
_entity.id
_entity.type
_entity.pdbx_description
1 polymer ?
#
loop_
_entity_poly.entity_id
_entity_poly.type
_entity_poly.pdbx_seq_one_letter_code
_entity_poly.pdbx_strand_id
1 'polypeptide(L)'
;MFRMKLGLLAAVLAAGTLTVAASTATAQLMPNKPVEYKTHEVNADGSITFRYPDASAKQVVVATDASLKPLEMKRDDSGMWSVTTPPLTPEVYGYTFLVDGVQHLDPRNSDVRPNYNSYFSNVTVPATPPAPWEMNAVSHGRVDHHTYTTHIATNIPQNQDSYIVYTPAGYDEHKKGGYPVMYLLHGWSDPETGWIGVGKADMILDKLIADGKAVPMIVVMPLGYGNFDFATHGMSVWSDPAKVVENVHLYEQMLEQEVMPAVEHEYNVAKGRENRAIAGLSMGGLETLSVGLKHTDQFAYVVAMSSAVQGAHYDETWPGLDAKKASLKLLWVSCGVSDPLVTPNRAFITWAKTKGFDVNAVETPGAHTWVVWRDNLVHVAPMLFR
;
A
#
# COMPACT_ATOMS: atom_id res chain seq x y z
N MET A 1 47.04 8.88 47.92
CA MET A 1 46.97 7.42 47.79
C MET A 1 46.87 7.07 46.31
N PHE A 2 47.85 6.30 45.86
CA PHE A 2 48.04 5.51 44.63
C PHE A 2 47.36 5.88 43.29
N ARG A 3 48.24 6.23 42.35
CA ARG A 3 48.08 6.17 40.89
C ARG A 3 48.33 4.75 40.36
N MET A 4 47.67 4.47 39.23
CA MET A 4 47.77 3.32 38.32
C MET A 4 49.17 2.72 38.12
N LYS A 5 49.23 1.38 38.04
CA LYS A 5 50.20 0.62 37.23
C LYS A 5 49.50 -0.48 36.43
N LEU A 6 49.96 -0.60 35.19
CA LEU A 6 49.62 -1.58 34.15
C LEU A 6 49.91 -3.02 34.61
N GLY A 7 49.03 -3.96 34.26
CA GLY A 7 49.26 -5.40 34.37
C GLY A 7 48.63 -6.15 33.20
N LEU A 8 49.50 -6.65 32.30
CA LEU A 8 49.19 -7.53 31.16
C LEU A 8 48.51 -8.82 31.66
N LEU A 9 47.36 -9.20 31.08
CA LEU A 9 46.81 -10.55 31.26
C LEU A 9 47.00 -11.34 29.96
N ALA A 10 47.90 -12.32 30.00
CA ALA A 10 48.09 -13.31 28.95
C ALA A 10 47.01 -14.41 29.09
N ALA A 11 46.22 -14.62 28.04
CA ALA A 11 45.29 -15.75 27.95
C ALA A 11 46.02 -17.00 27.45
N VAL A 12 45.91 -18.09 28.22
CA VAL A 12 46.44 -19.41 27.87
C VAL A 12 45.54 -20.04 26.80
N LEU A 13 46.08 -20.27 25.60
CA LEU A 13 45.47 -21.14 24.57
C LEU A 13 45.69 -22.61 24.95
N ALA A 14 44.60 -23.36 25.13
CA ALA A 14 44.64 -24.82 25.10
C ALA A 14 44.47 -25.29 23.64
N ALA A 15 45.52 -25.88 23.07
CA ALA A 15 45.52 -26.44 21.73
C ALA A 15 44.88 -27.84 21.74
N GLY A 16 43.66 -27.97 21.22
CA GLY A 16 43.08 -29.25 20.82
C GLY A 16 43.41 -29.53 19.36
N THR A 17 44.25 -30.53 19.10
CA THR A 17 44.57 -30.98 17.73
C THR A 17 43.39 -31.75 17.14
N LEU A 18 42.68 -31.15 16.17
CA LEU A 18 41.81 -31.91 15.27
C LEU A 18 42.66 -32.61 14.21
N THR A 19 42.71 -33.94 14.26
CA THR A 19 43.19 -34.76 13.16
C THR A 19 42.16 -34.73 12.03
N VAL A 20 42.48 -34.05 10.92
CA VAL A 20 41.72 -34.12 9.67
C VAL A 20 42.14 -35.39 8.94
N ALA A 21 41.26 -36.40 8.92
CA ALA A 21 41.42 -37.52 8.00
C ALA A 21 41.20 -37.01 6.57
N ALA A 22 42.23 -37.09 5.73
CA ALA A 22 42.12 -36.79 4.31
C ALA A 22 41.30 -37.92 3.63
N SER A 23 39.99 -37.70 3.49
CA SER A 23 39.20 -38.47 2.53
C SER A 23 39.50 -37.91 1.14
N THR A 24 39.99 -38.75 0.23
CA THR A 24 39.98 -38.45 -1.20
C THR A 24 38.53 -38.51 -1.68
N ALA A 25 37.78 -37.43 -1.44
CA ALA A 25 36.50 -37.22 -2.07
C ALA A 25 36.77 -36.98 -3.56
N THR A 26 36.57 -38.00 -4.38
CA THR A 26 36.28 -37.78 -5.80
C THR A 26 35.08 -36.84 -5.84
N ALA A 27 35.30 -35.61 -6.29
CA ALA A 27 34.22 -34.67 -6.56
C ALA A 27 33.30 -35.32 -7.61
N GLN A 28 32.22 -35.95 -7.15
CA GLN A 28 31.07 -36.20 -8.02
C GLN A 28 30.63 -34.83 -8.49
N LEU A 29 30.83 -34.55 -9.78
CA LEU A 29 30.07 -33.50 -10.48
C LEU A 29 28.62 -33.70 -10.06
N MET A 30 28.05 -32.74 -9.32
CA MET A 30 26.65 -32.82 -8.94
C MET A 30 25.84 -33.02 -10.23
N PRO A 31 25.06 -34.12 -10.35
CA PRO A 31 24.25 -34.31 -11.53
C PRO A 31 23.19 -33.22 -11.55
N ASN A 32 23.21 -32.46 -12.64
CA ASN A 32 22.34 -31.34 -13.00
C ASN A 32 22.52 -30.06 -12.15
N LYS A 33 23.05 -29.01 -12.78
CA LYS A 33 22.63 -27.65 -12.42
C LYS A 33 21.10 -27.65 -12.37
N PRO A 34 20.46 -27.09 -11.32
CA PRO A 34 19.02 -26.88 -11.35
C PRO A 34 18.68 -26.17 -12.66
N VAL A 35 17.70 -26.69 -13.41
CA VAL A 35 17.21 -25.99 -14.60
C VAL A 35 16.75 -24.62 -14.12
N GLU A 36 17.43 -23.58 -14.59
CA GLU A 36 17.08 -22.21 -14.27
C GLU A 36 15.88 -21.84 -15.14
N TYR A 37 14.67 -22.04 -14.62
CA TYR A 37 13.45 -21.55 -15.23
C TYR A 37 12.94 -20.32 -14.47
N LYS A 38 12.30 -19.42 -15.23
CA LYS A 38 11.55 -18.31 -14.66
C LYS A 38 10.11 -18.75 -14.42
N THR A 39 9.63 -18.53 -13.20
CA THR A 39 8.24 -18.79 -12.77
C THR A 39 7.24 -17.80 -13.37
N HIS A 40 7.72 -16.64 -13.82
CA HIS A 40 6.94 -15.74 -14.66
C HIS A 40 7.83 -15.09 -15.73
N GLU A 41 7.24 -14.73 -16.86
CA GLU A 41 7.90 -14.07 -17.98
C GLU A 41 6.92 -13.14 -18.68
N VAL A 42 7.27 -11.86 -18.81
CA VAL A 42 6.48 -10.90 -19.59
C VAL A 42 6.98 -10.96 -21.04
N ASN A 43 6.08 -11.34 -21.94
CA ASN A 43 6.36 -11.49 -23.36
C ASN A 43 6.34 -10.13 -24.07
N ALA A 44 6.90 -10.08 -25.28
CA ALA A 44 7.01 -8.84 -26.06
C ALA A 44 5.65 -8.20 -26.44
N ASP A 45 4.57 -8.99 -26.45
CA ASP A 45 3.21 -8.52 -26.71
C ASP A 45 2.48 -8.08 -25.42
N GLY A 46 3.13 -8.12 -24.26
CA GLY A 46 2.55 -7.79 -22.96
C GLY A 46 1.77 -8.92 -22.29
N SER A 47 1.69 -10.12 -22.90
CA SER A 47 1.19 -11.31 -22.20
C SER A 47 2.18 -11.79 -21.14
N ILE A 48 1.69 -12.51 -20.12
CA ILE A 48 2.52 -13.06 -19.05
C ILE A 48 2.43 -14.58 -19.08
N THR A 49 3.56 -15.26 -19.20
CA THR A 49 3.66 -16.70 -19.04
C THR A 49 4.04 -17.05 -17.62
N PHE A 50 3.15 -17.75 -16.92
CA PHE A 50 3.39 -18.27 -15.57
C PHE A 50 3.79 -19.75 -15.61
N ARG A 51 4.67 -20.16 -14.69
CA ARG A 51 5.19 -21.52 -14.56
C ARG A 51 5.27 -21.93 -13.09
N TYR A 52 4.81 -23.15 -12.76
CA TYR A 52 4.82 -23.68 -11.40
C TYR A 52 5.28 -25.15 -11.37
N PRO A 53 6.36 -25.50 -10.65
CA PRO A 53 6.91 -26.86 -10.61
C PRO A 53 6.19 -27.77 -9.59
N ASP A 54 5.24 -28.61 -10.00
CA ASP A 54 4.63 -29.57 -9.08
C ASP A 54 4.06 -30.80 -9.80
N ALA A 55 4.86 -31.86 -9.84
CA ALA A 55 4.42 -33.12 -10.44
C ALA A 55 3.29 -33.81 -9.64
N SER A 56 3.11 -33.46 -8.36
CA SER A 56 2.15 -34.10 -7.46
C SER A 56 0.78 -33.41 -7.43
N ALA A 57 0.74 -32.10 -7.73
CA ALA A 57 -0.49 -31.33 -7.82
C ALA A 57 -1.49 -31.95 -8.80
N LYS A 58 -2.78 -31.85 -8.51
CA LYS A 58 -3.86 -32.29 -9.41
C LYS A 58 -4.38 -31.15 -10.25
N GLN A 59 -4.33 -29.94 -9.71
CA GLN A 59 -4.75 -28.72 -10.37
C GLN A 59 -3.84 -27.57 -9.93
N VAL A 60 -3.46 -26.74 -10.90
CA VAL A 60 -2.84 -25.45 -10.63
C VAL A 60 -3.55 -24.39 -11.45
N VAL A 61 -3.96 -23.32 -10.78
CA VAL A 61 -4.58 -22.13 -11.38
C VAL A 61 -3.74 -20.91 -11.03
N VAL A 62 -3.65 -19.95 -11.93
CA VAL A 62 -3.15 -18.61 -11.59
C VAL A 62 -4.32 -17.62 -11.49
N ALA A 63 -4.41 -16.90 -10.38
CA ALA A 63 -5.35 -15.82 -10.18
C ALA A 63 -4.60 -14.49 -10.21
N THR A 64 -5.12 -13.48 -10.92
CA THR A 64 -4.46 -12.19 -11.13
C THR A 64 -5.44 -11.04 -10.94
N ASP A 65 -4.97 -9.88 -10.49
CA ASP A 65 -5.79 -8.66 -10.42
C ASP A 65 -5.93 -7.92 -11.78
N ALA A 66 -5.43 -8.51 -12.88
CA ALA A 66 -5.59 -8.04 -14.25
C ALA A 66 -7.04 -8.14 -14.80
N SER A 67 -8.05 -8.22 -13.94
CA SER A 67 -9.47 -8.39 -14.29
C SER A 67 -9.73 -9.61 -15.21
N LEU A 68 -8.90 -10.64 -15.08
CA LEU A 68 -9.07 -11.92 -15.75
C LEU A 68 -9.79 -12.90 -14.81
N LYS A 69 -10.55 -13.83 -15.40
CA LYS A 69 -10.93 -15.04 -14.67
C LYS A 69 -9.67 -15.84 -14.33
N PRO A 70 -9.64 -16.57 -13.20
CA PRO A 70 -8.54 -17.46 -12.88
C PRO A 70 -8.23 -18.41 -14.06
N LEU A 71 -6.95 -18.57 -14.37
CA LEU A 71 -6.48 -19.29 -15.55
C LEU A 71 -5.95 -20.67 -15.14
N GLU A 72 -6.62 -21.71 -15.62
CA GLU A 72 -6.17 -23.10 -15.46
C GLU A 72 -4.83 -23.31 -16.16
N MET A 73 -3.88 -23.92 -15.44
CA MET A 73 -2.56 -24.23 -15.98
C MET A 73 -2.52 -25.65 -16.55
N LYS A 74 -1.64 -25.89 -17.53
CA LYS A 74 -1.43 -27.21 -18.12
C LYS A 74 -0.10 -27.77 -17.66
N ARG A 75 -0.11 -29.02 -17.19
CA ARG A 75 1.09 -29.76 -16.80
C ARG A 75 1.71 -30.47 -17.99
N ASP A 76 3.02 -30.35 -18.15
CA ASP A 76 3.80 -31.16 -19.10
C ASP A 76 4.38 -32.45 -18.48
N ASP A 77 5.05 -33.26 -19.28
CA ASP A 77 5.65 -34.54 -18.85
C ASP A 77 6.78 -34.37 -17.81
N SER A 78 7.33 -33.16 -17.66
CA SER A 78 8.35 -32.86 -16.65
C SER A 78 7.74 -32.49 -15.28
N GLY A 79 6.41 -32.36 -15.20
CA GLY A 79 5.71 -31.90 -14.01
C GLY A 79 5.64 -30.37 -13.88
N MET A 80 5.96 -29.63 -14.95
CA MET A 80 5.85 -28.18 -14.97
C MET A 80 4.45 -27.76 -15.41
N TRP A 81 3.77 -26.98 -14.57
CA TRP A 81 2.52 -26.33 -14.93
C TRP A 81 2.82 -25.02 -15.64
N SER A 82 2.10 -24.71 -16.71
CA SER A 82 2.22 -23.41 -17.38
C SER A 82 0.90 -22.88 -17.95
N VAL A 83 0.79 -21.57 -18.04
CA VAL A 83 -0.28 -20.85 -18.76
C VAL A 83 0.25 -19.49 -19.21
N THR A 84 -0.32 -18.95 -20.29
CA THR A 84 -0.03 -17.59 -20.75
C THR A 84 -1.31 -16.79 -20.78
N THR A 85 -1.30 -15.58 -20.21
CA THR A 85 -2.43 -14.66 -20.27
C THR A 85 -2.67 -14.20 -21.71
N PRO A 86 -3.84 -13.64 -22.04
CA PRO A 86 -3.94 -12.69 -23.15
C PRO A 86 -2.95 -11.51 -22.95
N PRO A 87 -2.62 -10.75 -24.00
CA PRO A 87 -1.90 -9.49 -23.87
C PRO A 87 -2.54 -8.57 -22.82
N LEU A 88 -1.73 -8.04 -21.91
CA LEU A 88 -2.17 -7.11 -20.88
C LEU A 88 -1.63 -5.70 -21.16
N THR A 89 -2.34 -4.70 -20.66
CA THR A 89 -1.85 -3.31 -20.70
C THR A 89 -0.68 -3.13 -19.74
N PRO A 90 0.21 -2.14 -19.98
CA PRO A 90 1.26 -1.82 -19.02
C PRO A 90 0.70 -1.48 -17.64
N GLU A 91 1.15 -2.20 -16.62
CA GLU A 91 0.71 -2.07 -15.23
C GLU A 91 1.53 -2.97 -14.29
N VAL A 92 1.40 -2.79 -12.97
CA VAL A 92 1.83 -3.74 -11.94
C VAL A 92 0.69 -4.66 -11.52
N TYR A 93 0.73 -5.92 -11.95
CA TYR A 93 -0.27 -6.92 -11.60
C TYR A 93 0.16 -7.78 -10.43
N GLY A 94 -0.78 -8.05 -9.54
CA GLY A 94 -0.67 -9.03 -8.47
C GLY A 94 -1.16 -10.37 -8.97
N TYR A 95 -0.47 -11.44 -8.61
CA TYR A 95 -0.92 -12.79 -8.87
C TYR A 95 -0.58 -13.75 -7.72
N THR A 96 -1.28 -14.88 -7.72
CA THR A 96 -1.01 -16.01 -6.83
C THR A 96 -1.32 -17.32 -7.58
N PHE A 97 -0.66 -18.40 -7.17
CA PHE A 97 -1.03 -19.74 -7.59
C PHE A 97 -2.07 -20.32 -6.63
N LEU A 98 -3.06 -21.03 -7.16
CA LEU A 98 -3.96 -21.90 -6.40
C LEU A 98 -3.60 -23.34 -6.76
N VAL A 99 -2.91 -24.03 -5.87
CA VAL A 99 -2.47 -25.43 -6.04
C VAL A 99 -3.41 -26.30 -5.23
N ASP A 100 -4.19 -27.13 -5.92
CA ASP A 100 -5.26 -27.95 -5.31
C ASP A 100 -6.20 -27.13 -4.39
N GLY A 101 -6.46 -25.88 -4.77
CA GLY A 101 -7.32 -24.94 -4.05
C GLY A 101 -6.65 -24.15 -2.93
N VAL A 102 -5.36 -24.40 -2.64
CA VAL A 102 -4.58 -23.67 -1.62
C VAL A 102 -3.79 -22.55 -2.28
N GLN A 103 -3.75 -21.38 -1.65
CA GLN A 103 -3.02 -20.22 -2.15
C GLN A 103 -1.51 -20.35 -1.89
N HIS A 104 -0.70 -20.15 -2.93
CA HIS A 104 0.76 -20.14 -2.90
C HIS A 104 1.31 -18.89 -3.59
N LEU A 105 2.26 -18.23 -2.93
CA LEU A 105 3.13 -17.26 -3.56
C LEU A 105 3.99 -17.92 -4.64
N ASP A 106 4.47 -17.13 -5.59
CA ASP A 106 5.51 -17.59 -6.50
C ASP A 106 6.82 -17.84 -5.71
N PRO A 107 7.30 -19.08 -5.63
CA PRO A 107 8.47 -19.42 -4.81
C PRO A 107 9.79 -18.82 -5.33
N ARG A 108 9.82 -18.27 -6.55
CA ARG A 108 11.01 -17.66 -7.15
C ARG A 108 10.84 -16.16 -7.43
N ASN A 109 9.72 -15.56 -7.03
CA ASN A 109 9.52 -14.13 -7.14
C ASN A 109 9.71 -13.45 -5.78
N SER A 110 10.76 -12.63 -5.67
CA SER A 110 11.02 -11.85 -4.46
C SER A 110 10.14 -10.61 -4.34
N ASP A 111 9.46 -10.19 -5.41
CA ASP A 111 8.51 -9.09 -5.36
C ASP A 111 7.15 -9.60 -4.86
N VAL A 112 6.94 -9.44 -3.55
CA VAL A 112 5.75 -9.87 -2.83
C VAL A 112 5.07 -8.65 -2.23
N ARG A 113 3.74 -8.59 -2.33
CA ARG A 113 2.94 -7.53 -1.73
C ARG A 113 3.05 -7.56 -0.20
N PRO A 114 3.43 -6.44 0.45
CA PRO A 114 3.27 -6.29 1.89
C PRO A 114 1.79 -6.38 2.25
N ASN A 115 1.41 -7.36 3.08
CA ASN A 115 0.04 -7.56 3.51
C ASN A 115 -0.01 -8.48 4.74
N TYR A 116 -1.00 -8.30 5.61
CA TYR A 116 -1.18 -9.07 6.84
C TYR A 116 -1.91 -10.41 6.64
N ASN A 117 -2.77 -10.53 5.62
CA ASN A 117 -3.63 -11.72 5.48
C ASN A 117 -3.91 -12.17 4.03
N SER A 118 -3.46 -11.42 3.02
CA SER A 118 -3.65 -11.70 1.60
C SER A 118 -2.32 -11.56 0.83
N TYR A 119 -1.70 -12.70 0.52
CA TYR A 119 -0.35 -12.74 -0.04
C TYR A 119 -0.37 -12.92 -1.56
N PHE A 120 0.13 -11.92 -2.27
CA PHE A 120 0.27 -11.93 -3.74
C PHE A 120 1.71 -11.61 -4.12
N SER A 121 2.21 -12.26 -5.18
CA SER A 121 3.41 -11.84 -5.87
C SER A 121 3.08 -10.74 -6.89
N ASN A 122 4.02 -9.87 -7.24
CA ASN A 122 3.84 -8.84 -8.26
C ASN A 122 4.57 -9.18 -9.55
N VAL A 123 4.04 -8.69 -10.67
CA VAL A 123 4.71 -8.70 -11.97
C VAL A 123 4.38 -7.41 -12.71
N THR A 124 5.39 -6.75 -13.27
CA THR A 124 5.20 -5.50 -14.02
C THR A 124 5.21 -5.78 -15.52
N VAL A 125 4.13 -5.40 -16.21
CA VAL A 125 4.11 -5.24 -17.66
C VAL A 125 4.58 -3.81 -17.95
N PRO A 126 5.76 -3.59 -18.55
CA PRO A 126 6.34 -2.26 -18.67
C PRO A 126 5.66 -1.41 -19.75
N ALA A 127 5.61 -0.09 -19.56
CA ALA A 127 5.15 0.85 -20.58
C ALA A 127 6.31 1.38 -21.43
N THR A 128 5.99 1.93 -22.60
CA THR A 128 6.96 2.66 -23.43
C THR A 128 6.29 3.92 -23.99
N PRO A 129 6.68 5.14 -23.53
CA PRO A 129 7.65 5.41 -22.45
C PRO A 129 7.18 4.89 -21.08
N PRO A 130 8.06 4.78 -20.06
CA PRO A 130 7.70 4.31 -18.73
C PRO A 130 6.51 5.09 -18.15
N ALA A 131 5.57 4.37 -17.53
CA ALA A 131 4.41 4.97 -16.88
C ALA A 131 4.82 5.69 -15.58
N PRO A 132 3.95 6.53 -14.99
CA PRO A 132 4.27 7.25 -13.75
C PRO A 132 4.60 6.35 -12.55
N TRP A 133 4.08 5.12 -12.50
CA TRP A 133 4.37 4.14 -11.44
C TRP A 133 5.60 3.26 -11.73
N GLU A 134 6.34 3.56 -12.79
CA GLU A 134 7.61 2.89 -13.13
C GLU A 134 8.80 3.80 -12.80
N MET A 135 10.00 3.21 -12.72
CA MET A 135 11.23 3.98 -12.56
C MET A 135 11.41 4.91 -13.76
N ASN A 136 11.49 6.21 -13.49
CA ASN A 136 11.64 7.26 -14.50
C ASN A 136 12.95 8.03 -14.27
N ALA A 137 13.53 8.60 -15.33
CA ALA A 137 14.74 9.43 -15.24
C ALA A 137 14.41 10.85 -14.76
N VAL A 138 13.90 10.98 -13.53
CA VAL A 138 13.57 12.26 -12.86
C VAL A 138 14.30 12.34 -11.51
N SER A 139 14.30 13.52 -10.88
CA SER A 139 14.76 13.62 -9.50
C SER A 139 13.78 12.92 -8.58
N HIS A 140 14.31 12.09 -7.67
CA HIS A 140 13.50 11.31 -6.75
C HIS A 140 13.40 11.94 -5.37
N GLY A 141 12.21 11.84 -4.78
CA GLY A 141 11.97 12.18 -3.38
C GLY A 141 12.62 11.18 -2.41
N ARG A 142 12.44 11.44 -1.11
CA ARG A 142 12.91 10.55 -0.04
C ARG A 142 11.71 9.91 0.65
N VAL A 143 11.82 8.61 0.94
CA VAL A 143 10.85 7.85 1.73
C VAL A 143 11.49 7.49 3.07
N ASP A 144 10.95 8.03 4.15
CA ASP A 144 11.38 7.81 5.53
C ASP A 144 10.38 6.88 6.23
N HIS A 145 10.87 5.93 7.03
CA HIS A 145 10.04 5.08 7.89
C HIS A 145 10.23 5.50 9.35
N HIS A 146 9.13 5.82 10.01
CA HIS A 146 9.08 6.21 11.41
C HIS A 146 8.37 5.18 12.26
N THR A 147 8.85 5.02 13.49
CA THR A 147 8.22 4.19 14.52
C THR A 147 8.00 5.03 15.76
N TYR A 148 6.85 4.90 16.40
CA TYR A 148 6.52 5.61 17.62
C TYR A 148 5.73 4.74 18.59
N THR A 149 5.69 5.16 19.85
CA THR A 149 4.84 4.50 20.84
C THR A 149 3.46 5.16 20.82
N THR A 150 2.42 4.39 20.51
CA THR A 150 1.02 4.86 20.60
C THR A 150 0.47 4.66 22.02
N HIS A 151 -0.38 5.58 22.43
CA HIS A 151 -1.16 5.54 23.66
C HIS A 151 -2.66 5.37 23.38
N ILE A 152 -3.04 5.30 22.11
CA ILE A 152 -4.43 5.29 21.65
C ILE A 152 -4.77 3.97 20.97
N ALA A 153 -3.90 3.48 20.08
CA ALA A 153 -4.15 2.23 19.38
C ALA A 153 -4.24 1.06 20.37
N THR A 154 -5.14 0.13 20.09
CA THR A 154 -5.33 -1.07 20.90
C THR A 154 -4.84 -2.30 20.17
N ASN A 155 -4.38 -3.30 20.93
CA ASN A 155 -3.92 -4.61 20.44
C ASN A 155 -2.74 -4.58 19.45
N ILE A 156 -2.09 -3.45 19.27
CA ILE A 156 -0.87 -3.35 18.50
C ILE A 156 0.33 -3.92 19.30
N PRO A 157 1.23 -4.72 18.70
CA PRO A 157 2.35 -5.30 19.42
C PRO A 157 3.24 -4.26 20.10
N GLN A 158 3.42 -4.40 21.42
CA GLN A 158 4.29 -3.53 22.24
C GLN A 158 3.93 -2.04 22.19
N ASN A 159 2.69 -1.70 21.80
CA ASN A 159 2.28 -0.31 21.55
C ASN A 159 3.19 0.41 20.56
N GLN A 160 3.87 -0.32 19.66
CA GLN A 160 4.76 0.26 18.64
C GLN A 160 4.02 0.33 17.32
N ASP A 161 3.85 1.55 16.83
CA ASP A 161 3.18 1.86 15.58
C ASP A 161 4.16 2.55 14.61
N SER A 162 3.77 2.67 13.34
CA SER A 162 4.60 3.23 12.28
C SER A 162 3.82 4.05 11.26
N TYR A 163 4.55 4.94 10.61
CA TYR A 163 4.09 5.65 9.43
C TYR A 163 5.26 5.86 8.45
N ILE A 164 4.93 5.94 7.17
CA ILE A 164 5.87 6.29 6.11
C ILE A 164 5.69 7.74 5.70
N VAL A 165 6.78 8.46 5.46
CA VAL A 165 6.74 9.83 4.94
C VAL A 165 7.51 9.91 3.64
N TYR A 166 6.83 10.34 2.57
CA TYR A 166 7.47 10.80 1.34
C TYR A 166 7.69 12.32 1.41
N THR A 167 8.91 12.76 1.09
CA THR A 167 9.23 14.17 0.84
C THR A 167 9.65 14.36 -0.62
N PRO A 168 9.22 15.44 -1.28
CA PRO A 168 9.47 15.63 -2.70
C PRO A 168 10.95 15.87 -2.99
N ALA A 169 11.38 15.59 -4.21
CA ALA A 169 12.73 15.92 -4.66
C ALA A 169 13.05 17.41 -4.40
N GLY A 170 14.21 17.67 -3.78
CA GLY A 170 14.61 19.02 -3.39
C GLY A 170 13.87 19.58 -2.16
N TYR A 171 13.33 18.71 -1.31
CA TYR A 171 12.78 19.10 -0.01
C TYR A 171 13.75 19.96 0.81
N ASP A 172 13.26 21.10 1.29
CA ASP A 172 13.99 22.08 2.09
C ASP A 172 13.24 22.35 3.41
N GLU A 173 13.83 21.92 4.53
CA GLU A 173 13.33 22.11 5.88
C GLU A 173 13.15 23.59 6.28
N HIS A 174 13.72 24.52 5.52
CA HIS A 174 13.64 25.96 5.75
C HIS A 174 12.84 26.72 4.67
N LYS A 175 12.19 26.00 3.74
CA LYS A 175 11.33 26.60 2.72
C LYS A 175 10.28 27.50 3.36
N LYS A 176 10.25 28.77 2.94
CA LYS A 176 9.24 29.73 3.40
C LYS A 176 7.83 29.22 3.09
N GLY A 177 6.98 29.22 4.13
CA GLY A 177 5.58 28.79 4.04
C GLY A 177 5.35 27.28 4.09
N GLY A 178 6.41 26.46 4.17
CA GLY A 178 6.31 24.99 4.26
C GLY A 178 5.83 24.31 2.99
N TYR A 179 5.57 23.01 3.10
CA TYR A 179 4.97 22.17 2.07
C TYR A 179 3.56 21.74 2.47
N PRO A 180 2.59 21.70 1.55
CA PRO A 180 1.32 21.07 1.84
C PRO A 180 1.52 19.57 2.11
N VAL A 181 0.60 18.97 2.88
CA VAL A 181 0.68 17.57 3.29
C VAL A 181 -0.59 16.81 2.92
N MET A 182 -0.40 15.62 2.35
CA MET A 182 -1.47 14.65 2.13
C MET A 182 -1.29 13.45 3.06
N TYR A 183 -2.32 13.11 3.83
CA TYR A 183 -2.40 11.86 4.59
C TYR A 183 -3.07 10.81 3.70
N LEU A 184 -2.32 9.78 3.31
CA LEU A 184 -2.70 8.80 2.29
C LEU A 184 -2.86 7.39 2.90
N LEU A 185 -4.10 6.95 3.06
CA LEU A 185 -4.48 5.80 3.88
C LEU A 185 -4.63 4.53 3.03
N HIS A 186 -4.09 3.42 3.52
CA HIS A 186 -4.17 2.12 2.85
C HIS A 186 -5.50 1.40 3.15
N GLY A 187 -5.71 0.26 2.50
CA GLY A 187 -6.91 -0.57 2.69
C GLY A 187 -6.77 -1.54 3.85
N TRP A 188 -7.85 -2.27 4.11
CA TRP A 188 -7.80 -3.40 5.03
C TRP A 188 -6.81 -4.44 4.55
N SER A 189 -6.16 -5.13 5.48
CA SER A 189 -5.04 -6.07 5.31
C SER A 189 -3.71 -5.48 4.86
N ASP A 190 -3.67 -4.27 4.31
CA ASP A 190 -2.39 -3.64 3.94
C ASP A 190 -1.70 -3.02 5.17
N PRO A 191 -0.36 -2.91 5.16
CA PRO A 191 0.42 -2.12 6.10
C PRO A 191 0.63 -0.67 5.60
N GLU A 192 1.23 0.17 6.43
CA GLU A 192 1.67 1.55 6.13
C GLU A 192 2.59 1.63 4.90
N THR A 193 3.30 0.54 4.59
CA THR A 193 4.18 0.44 3.42
C THR A 193 3.42 0.14 2.12
N GLY A 194 2.12 -0.14 2.15
CA GLY A 194 1.33 -0.58 0.99
C GLY A 194 1.37 0.41 -0.18
N TRP A 195 1.24 1.71 0.09
CA TRP A 195 1.27 2.76 -0.94
C TRP A 195 2.65 2.92 -1.61
N ILE A 196 3.74 2.53 -0.95
CA ILE A 196 5.08 2.49 -1.55
C ILE A 196 5.32 1.15 -2.25
N GLY A 197 5.11 0.04 -1.54
CA GLY A 197 5.41 -1.31 -2.01
C GLY A 197 4.58 -1.68 -3.25
N VAL A 198 3.27 -1.42 -3.20
CA VAL A 198 2.32 -1.81 -4.27
C VAL A 198 1.78 -0.58 -4.99
N GLY A 199 1.44 0.48 -4.25
CA GLY A 199 0.85 1.70 -4.81
C GLY A 199 1.80 2.57 -5.62
N LYS A 200 3.14 2.40 -5.49
CA LYS A 200 4.14 3.21 -6.21
C LYS A 200 3.92 4.72 -6.08
N ALA A 201 3.41 5.17 -4.93
CA ALA A 201 3.03 6.56 -4.70
C ALA A 201 4.23 7.52 -4.86
N ASP A 202 5.41 7.11 -4.39
CA ASP A 202 6.68 7.82 -4.56
C ASP A 202 7.01 8.05 -6.05
N MET A 203 6.97 7.00 -6.87
CA MET A 203 7.25 7.10 -8.31
C MET A 203 6.23 7.98 -9.03
N ILE A 204 4.95 7.79 -8.72
CA ILE A 204 3.86 8.58 -9.29
C ILE A 204 4.05 10.07 -8.97
N LEU A 205 4.31 10.40 -7.71
CA LEU A 205 4.48 11.78 -7.26
C LEU A 205 5.75 12.40 -7.84
N ASP A 206 6.88 11.68 -7.84
CA ASP A 206 8.13 12.14 -8.48
C ASP A 206 7.89 12.53 -9.94
N LYS A 207 7.22 11.65 -10.70
CA LYS A 207 6.93 11.91 -12.12
C LYS A 207 6.01 13.11 -12.30
N LEU A 208 4.92 13.19 -11.53
CA LEU A 208 3.95 14.28 -11.64
C LEU A 208 4.53 15.62 -11.20
N ILE A 209 5.37 15.64 -10.17
CA ILE A 209 6.05 16.85 -9.69
C ILE A 209 7.09 17.31 -10.71
N ALA A 210 7.91 16.39 -11.24
CA ALA A 210 8.89 16.70 -12.27
C ALA A 210 8.26 17.24 -13.57
N ASP A 211 7.08 16.74 -13.94
CA ASP A 211 6.27 17.24 -15.06
C ASP A 211 5.57 18.58 -14.77
N GLY A 212 5.64 19.11 -13.55
CA GLY A 212 4.91 20.31 -13.12
C GLY A 212 3.40 20.13 -12.99
N LYS A 213 2.91 18.88 -12.98
CA LYS A 213 1.49 18.53 -12.89
C LYS A 213 0.98 18.50 -11.45
N ALA A 214 1.82 18.09 -10.49
CA ALA A 214 1.49 18.11 -9.07
C ALA A 214 2.32 19.16 -8.32
N VAL A 215 1.73 19.75 -7.28
CA VAL A 215 2.45 20.63 -6.35
C VAL A 215 3.42 19.76 -5.52
N PRO A 216 4.69 20.17 -5.32
CA PRO A 216 5.57 19.48 -4.38
C PRO A 216 4.94 19.42 -2.99
N MET A 217 4.70 18.21 -2.48
CA MET A 217 3.96 17.96 -1.25
C MET A 217 4.61 16.86 -0.41
N ILE A 218 4.42 16.93 0.89
CA ILE A 218 4.72 15.82 1.81
C ILE A 218 3.55 14.82 1.73
N VAL A 219 3.85 13.52 1.75
CA VAL A 219 2.81 12.48 1.85
C VAL A 219 3.10 11.60 3.04
N VAL A 220 2.13 11.51 3.95
CA VAL A 220 2.20 10.68 5.17
C VAL A 220 1.28 9.48 4.98
N MET A 221 1.81 8.28 5.13
CA MET A 221 1.08 7.02 5.00
C MET A 221 1.17 6.29 6.35
N PRO A 222 0.23 6.55 7.28
CA PRO A 222 0.20 5.89 8.57
C PRO A 222 -0.37 4.47 8.50
N LEU A 223 -0.06 3.65 9.50
CA LEU A 223 -0.78 2.40 9.72
C LEU A 223 -2.24 2.71 10.13
N GLY A 224 -3.19 2.25 9.33
CA GLY A 224 -4.61 2.60 9.42
C GLY A 224 -5.43 1.78 10.42
N TYR A 225 -4.86 1.31 11.54
CA TYR A 225 -5.60 0.46 12.49
C TYR A 225 -5.62 1.04 13.91
N GLY A 226 -6.75 1.61 14.30
CA GLY A 226 -6.98 2.02 15.69
C GLY A 226 -7.15 0.84 16.65
N ASN A 227 -7.66 -0.29 16.16
CA ASN A 227 -7.61 -1.57 16.85
C ASN A 227 -6.98 -2.61 15.93
N PHE A 228 -5.77 -3.08 16.27
CA PHE A 228 -5.01 -3.98 15.39
C PHE A 228 -5.65 -5.37 15.22
N ASP A 229 -6.59 -5.75 16.07
CA ASP A 229 -7.42 -6.94 15.85
C ASP A 229 -8.20 -6.85 14.54
N PHE A 230 -8.52 -5.63 14.10
CA PHE A 230 -9.20 -5.39 12.83
C PHE A 230 -8.38 -5.91 11.64
N ALA A 231 -7.04 -5.86 11.68
CA ALA A 231 -6.16 -6.40 10.63
C ALA A 231 -6.04 -7.94 10.66
N THR A 232 -6.18 -8.56 11.84
CA THR A 232 -5.73 -9.94 12.10
C THR A 232 -6.86 -10.97 12.22
N HIS A 233 -8.12 -10.55 12.39
CA HIS A 233 -9.26 -11.45 12.64
C HIS A 233 -10.08 -11.84 11.39
N GLY A 234 -9.53 -11.62 10.20
CA GLY A 234 -10.15 -11.99 8.92
C GLY A 234 -11.40 -11.18 8.58
N MET A 235 -12.10 -11.53 7.50
CA MET A 235 -13.20 -10.72 6.96
C MET A 235 -14.42 -10.56 7.89
N SER A 236 -14.56 -11.38 8.93
CA SER A 236 -15.71 -11.32 9.85
C SER A 236 -15.77 -10.02 10.64
N VAL A 237 -14.65 -9.28 10.79
CA VAL A 237 -14.61 -7.97 11.46
C VAL A 237 -15.53 -6.95 10.79
N TRP A 238 -15.76 -7.07 9.48
CA TRP A 238 -16.63 -6.19 8.70
C TRP A 238 -18.13 -6.44 8.94
N SER A 239 -18.47 -7.60 9.50
CA SER A 239 -19.86 -7.95 9.83
C SER A 239 -20.31 -7.42 11.19
N ASP A 240 -19.40 -6.83 11.97
CA ASP A 240 -19.66 -6.24 13.28
C ASP A 240 -19.51 -4.71 13.22
N PRO A 241 -20.62 -3.96 13.11
CA PRO A 241 -20.57 -2.50 13.03
C PRO A 241 -19.86 -1.85 14.22
N ALA A 242 -19.91 -2.45 15.42
CA ALA A 242 -19.26 -1.88 16.60
C ALA A 242 -17.74 -1.89 16.45
N LYS A 243 -17.17 -2.96 15.88
CA LYS A 243 -15.73 -3.05 15.60
C LYS A 243 -15.27 -2.07 14.53
N VAL A 244 -16.08 -1.88 13.48
CA VAL A 244 -15.80 -0.90 12.43
C VAL A 244 -15.79 0.51 13.01
N VAL A 245 -16.81 0.86 13.82
CA VAL A 245 -16.91 2.16 14.48
C VAL A 245 -15.76 2.38 15.46
N GLU A 246 -15.43 1.37 16.27
CA GLU A 246 -14.29 1.43 17.20
C GLU A 246 -12.97 1.66 16.47
N ASN A 247 -12.68 0.89 15.41
CA ASN A 247 -11.44 1.06 14.64
C ASN A 247 -11.31 2.48 14.07
N VAL A 248 -12.37 2.97 13.41
CA VAL A 248 -12.37 4.31 12.81
C VAL A 248 -12.23 5.40 13.89
N HIS A 249 -12.88 5.24 15.04
CA HIS A 249 -12.80 6.20 16.13
C HIS A 249 -11.41 6.28 16.76
N LEU A 250 -10.79 5.13 17.05
CA LEU A 250 -9.43 5.08 17.59
C LEU A 250 -8.41 5.59 16.56
N TYR A 251 -8.59 5.25 15.29
CA TYR A 251 -7.73 5.75 14.22
C TYR A 251 -7.82 7.28 14.05
N GLU A 252 -9.04 7.85 14.11
CA GLU A 252 -9.24 9.31 14.13
C GLU A 252 -8.41 9.96 15.25
N GLN A 253 -8.49 9.42 16.47
CA GLN A 253 -7.75 9.95 17.61
C GLN A 253 -6.24 9.83 17.43
N MET A 254 -5.74 8.69 16.94
CA MET A 254 -4.31 8.52 16.64
C MET A 254 -3.81 9.52 15.62
N LEU A 255 -4.55 9.71 14.52
CA LEU A 255 -4.16 10.64 13.47
C LEU A 255 -4.05 12.06 14.02
N GLU A 256 -5.05 12.52 14.77
CA GLU A 256 -5.09 13.89 15.28
C GLU A 256 -4.11 14.16 16.42
N GLN A 257 -3.93 13.20 17.33
CA GLN A 257 -3.23 13.42 18.59
C GLN A 257 -1.79 12.93 18.58
N GLU A 258 -1.44 12.00 17.69
CA GLU A 258 -0.12 11.37 17.65
C GLU A 258 0.58 11.62 16.31
N VAL A 259 -0.03 11.23 15.19
CA VAL A 259 0.63 11.27 13.88
C VAL A 259 0.79 12.70 13.36
N MET A 260 -0.30 13.47 13.28
CA MET A 260 -0.25 14.85 12.75
C MET A 260 0.71 15.75 13.55
N PRO A 261 0.70 15.75 14.90
CA PRO A 261 1.65 16.54 15.68
C PRO A 261 3.09 16.10 15.50
N ALA A 262 3.37 14.79 15.40
CA ALA A 262 4.72 14.28 15.16
C ALA A 262 5.25 14.74 13.79
N VAL A 263 4.44 14.60 12.74
CA VAL A 263 4.80 15.05 11.39
C VAL A 263 5.04 16.57 11.35
N GLU A 264 4.17 17.37 11.97
CA GLU A 264 4.32 18.84 11.98
C GLU A 264 5.52 19.31 12.82
N HIS A 265 6.00 18.49 13.75
CA HIS A 265 7.22 18.75 14.51
C HIS A 265 8.48 18.40 13.70
N GLU A 266 8.47 17.30 12.96
CA GLU A 266 9.64 16.78 12.25
C GLU A 266 9.82 17.36 10.84
N TYR A 267 8.72 17.76 10.21
CA TYR A 267 8.70 18.23 8.83
C TYR A 267 8.17 19.65 8.72
N ASN A 268 8.73 20.43 7.79
CA ASN A 268 8.29 21.78 7.43
C ASN A 268 6.93 21.78 6.70
N VAL A 269 5.85 21.54 7.44
CA VAL A 269 4.47 21.49 6.95
C VAL A 269 3.86 22.89 6.90
N ALA A 270 3.19 23.19 5.80
CA ALA A 270 2.45 24.43 5.61
C ALA A 270 1.17 24.43 6.48
N LYS A 271 0.90 25.56 7.16
CA LYS A 271 -0.23 25.68 8.08
C LYS A 271 -1.57 25.86 7.37
N GLY A 272 -2.65 25.46 8.04
CA GLY A 272 -4.03 25.70 7.65
C GLY A 272 -4.60 24.62 6.72
N ARG A 273 -5.92 24.43 6.79
CA ARG A 273 -6.64 23.36 6.07
C ARG A 273 -6.42 23.32 4.56
N GLU A 274 -6.18 24.48 3.95
CA GLU A 274 -5.93 24.63 2.51
C GLU A 274 -4.61 23.97 2.06
N ASN A 275 -3.76 23.61 3.02
CA ASN A 275 -2.51 22.88 2.81
C ASN A 275 -2.57 21.44 3.33
N ARG A 276 -3.77 20.94 3.67
CA ARG A 276 -3.95 19.59 4.22
C ARG A 276 -5.00 18.80 3.45
N ALA A 277 -4.60 17.65 2.94
CA ALA A 277 -5.45 16.68 2.28
C ALA A 277 -5.51 15.37 3.08
N ILE A 278 -6.65 14.69 3.04
CA ILE A 278 -6.79 13.30 3.47
C ILE A 278 -7.34 12.47 2.31
N ALA A 279 -6.70 11.36 2.04
CA ALA A 279 -6.98 10.48 0.91
C ALA A 279 -6.86 9.03 1.35
N GLY A 280 -7.63 8.11 0.78
CA GLY A 280 -7.49 6.71 1.16
C GLY A 280 -8.33 5.75 0.34
N LEU A 281 -7.90 4.48 0.35
CA LEU A 281 -8.54 3.41 -0.41
C LEU A 281 -9.31 2.43 0.49
N SER A 282 -10.44 1.87 0.04
CA SER A 282 -11.18 0.82 0.76
C SER A 282 -11.54 1.22 2.20
N MET A 283 -11.03 0.50 3.20
CA MET A 283 -11.07 0.87 4.63
C MET A 283 -10.52 2.29 4.87
N GLY A 284 -9.33 2.60 4.36
CA GLY A 284 -8.77 3.95 4.42
C GLY A 284 -9.65 4.99 3.71
N GLY A 285 -10.47 4.57 2.74
CA GLY A 285 -11.50 5.43 2.13
C GLY A 285 -12.69 5.69 3.06
N LEU A 286 -13.07 4.74 3.91
CA LEU A 286 -14.07 4.93 4.97
C LEU A 286 -13.52 5.88 6.05
N GLU A 287 -12.28 5.67 6.48
CA GLU A 287 -11.58 6.53 7.44
C GLU A 287 -11.42 7.95 6.88
N THR A 288 -11.04 8.08 5.62
CA THR A 288 -10.93 9.36 4.92
C THR A 288 -12.24 10.15 4.94
N LEU A 289 -13.38 9.52 4.64
CA LEU A 289 -14.68 10.19 4.69
C LEU A 289 -15.09 10.51 6.12
N SER A 290 -14.85 9.58 7.05
CA SER A 290 -15.22 9.74 8.46
C SER A 290 -14.47 10.90 9.11
N VAL A 291 -13.15 10.92 8.98
CA VAL A 291 -12.27 11.96 9.54
C VAL A 291 -12.39 13.26 8.73
N GLY A 292 -12.26 13.20 7.40
CA GLY A 292 -12.20 14.39 6.56
C GLY A 292 -13.47 15.23 6.56
N LEU A 293 -14.65 14.61 6.61
CA LEU A 293 -15.94 15.34 6.67
C LEU A 293 -16.29 15.78 8.10
N LYS A 294 -15.74 15.14 9.13
CA LYS A 294 -15.90 15.58 10.52
C LYS A 294 -15.01 16.78 10.83
N HIS A 295 -13.77 16.77 10.32
CA HIS A 295 -12.73 17.76 10.60
C HIS A 295 -12.45 18.67 9.40
N THR A 296 -13.51 19.22 8.82
CA THR A 296 -13.41 20.12 7.66
C THR A 296 -12.69 21.45 7.98
N ASP A 297 -12.53 21.78 9.25
CA ASP A 297 -11.68 22.87 9.74
C ASP A 297 -10.18 22.55 9.65
N GLN A 298 -9.82 21.27 9.57
CA GLN A 298 -8.45 20.79 9.45
C GLN A 298 -8.09 20.33 8.02
N PHE A 299 -9.06 19.88 7.23
CA PHE A 299 -8.85 19.37 5.87
C PHE A 299 -9.70 20.13 4.85
N ALA A 300 -9.07 20.56 3.75
CA ALA A 300 -9.78 21.18 2.62
C ALA A 300 -9.97 20.22 1.43
N TYR A 301 -9.24 19.10 1.40
CA TYR A 301 -9.27 18.12 0.32
C TYR A 301 -9.55 16.74 0.92
N VAL A 302 -10.63 16.09 0.48
CA VAL A 302 -11.06 14.77 0.92
C VAL A 302 -11.19 13.86 -0.30
N VAL A 303 -10.42 12.76 -0.33
CA VAL A 303 -10.28 11.91 -1.52
C VAL A 303 -10.53 10.45 -1.16
N ALA A 304 -11.75 9.97 -1.40
CA ALA A 304 -12.14 8.60 -1.11
C ALA A 304 -12.02 7.73 -2.37
N MET A 305 -11.27 6.62 -2.29
CA MET A 305 -11.07 5.67 -3.37
C MET A 305 -11.65 4.31 -3.01
N SER A 306 -12.60 3.82 -3.80
CA SER A 306 -13.31 2.55 -3.58
C SER A 306 -13.72 2.37 -2.11
N SER A 307 -14.32 3.41 -1.53
CA SER A 307 -14.49 3.51 -0.07
C SER A 307 -15.37 2.39 0.46
N ALA A 308 -14.97 1.79 1.59
CA ALA A 308 -15.80 0.88 2.38
C ALA A 308 -16.88 1.62 3.18
N VAL A 309 -17.38 2.73 2.65
CA VAL A 309 -18.44 3.54 3.25
C VAL A 309 -19.68 2.68 3.47
N GLN A 310 -20.11 2.55 4.72
CA GLN A 310 -21.24 1.71 5.09
C GLN A 310 -22.51 2.54 5.30
N GLY A 311 -23.63 2.03 4.78
CA GLY A 311 -24.96 2.38 5.26
C GLY A 311 -25.68 3.53 4.55
N ALA A 312 -26.95 3.70 4.94
CA ALA A 312 -27.89 4.72 4.47
C ALA A 312 -28.20 5.79 5.55
N HIS A 313 -27.47 5.77 6.68
CA HIS A 313 -27.65 6.63 7.86
C HIS A 313 -26.64 7.78 7.92
N TYR A 314 -26.27 8.33 6.76
CA TYR A 314 -25.22 9.33 6.66
C TYR A 314 -25.50 10.60 7.48
N ASP A 315 -26.77 10.95 7.70
CA ASP A 315 -27.16 12.09 8.55
C ASP A 315 -26.90 11.85 10.04
N GLU A 316 -26.89 10.59 10.48
CA GLU A 316 -26.50 10.21 11.84
C GLU A 316 -24.98 10.18 11.97
N THR A 317 -24.28 9.74 10.92
CA THR A 317 -22.80 9.74 10.86
C THR A 317 -22.23 11.15 10.82
N TRP A 318 -22.83 12.05 10.04
CA TRP A 318 -22.38 13.44 9.87
C TRP A 318 -23.52 14.44 10.16
N PRO A 319 -23.93 14.56 11.43
CA PRO A 319 -25.06 15.40 11.80
C PRO A 319 -24.77 16.87 11.51
N GLY A 320 -25.65 17.49 10.73
CA GLY A 320 -25.56 18.92 10.38
C GLY A 320 -24.45 19.26 9.37
N LEU A 321 -23.85 18.26 8.72
CA LEU A 321 -22.90 18.49 7.63
C LEU A 321 -23.57 19.25 6.49
N ASP A 322 -22.94 20.36 6.09
CA ASP A 322 -23.41 21.25 5.05
C ASP A 322 -22.20 21.73 4.24
N ALA A 323 -22.31 21.68 2.90
CA ALA A 323 -21.19 21.96 2.02
C ALA A 323 -20.69 23.40 2.10
N LYS A 324 -21.56 24.38 2.38
CA LYS A 324 -21.15 25.79 2.49
C LYS A 324 -20.28 26.01 3.73
N LYS A 325 -20.65 25.39 4.85
CA LYS A 325 -19.86 25.43 6.09
C LYS A 325 -18.56 24.64 5.95
N ALA A 326 -18.64 23.42 5.39
CA ALA A 326 -17.48 22.58 5.17
C ALA A 326 -16.46 23.24 4.22
N SER A 327 -16.94 23.96 3.19
CA SER A 327 -16.13 24.74 2.25
C SER A 327 -14.92 23.96 1.72
N LEU A 328 -15.12 22.68 1.39
CA LEU A 328 -14.07 21.85 0.82
C LEU A 328 -13.64 22.41 -0.54
N LYS A 329 -12.33 22.38 -0.80
CA LYS A 329 -11.77 22.65 -2.13
C LYS A 329 -11.95 21.47 -3.07
N LEU A 330 -11.91 20.26 -2.50
CA LEU A 330 -12.13 19.03 -3.24
C LEU A 330 -12.82 17.99 -2.36
N LEU A 331 -13.93 17.46 -2.87
CA LEU A 331 -14.46 16.17 -2.44
C LEU A 331 -14.42 15.23 -3.64
N TRP A 332 -13.45 14.31 -3.66
CA TRP A 332 -13.28 13.30 -4.70
C TRP A 332 -13.78 11.96 -4.19
N VAL A 333 -14.61 11.28 -4.98
CA VAL A 333 -15.07 9.92 -4.71
C VAL A 333 -14.90 9.10 -5.96
N SER A 334 -14.11 8.05 -5.88
CA SER A 334 -13.82 7.17 -7.02
C SER A 334 -14.11 5.71 -6.71
N CYS A 335 -14.49 4.92 -7.71
CA CYS A 335 -14.64 3.47 -7.54
C CYS A 335 -14.58 2.74 -8.90
N GLY A 336 -14.01 1.54 -8.92
CA GLY A 336 -14.06 0.68 -10.11
C GLY A 336 -15.48 0.20 -10.39
N VAL A 337 -15.91 0.17 -11.65
CA VAL A 337 -17.29 -0.24 -12.02
C VAL A 337 -17.61 -1.71 -11.72
N SER A 338 -16.58 -2.55 -11.58
CA SER A 338 -16.71 -3.97 -11.20
C SER A 338 -16.38 -4.23 -9.73
N ASP A 339 -16.16 -3.16 -8.94
CA ASP A 339 -15.89 -3.24 -7.52
C ASP A 339 -17.19 -3.55 -6.73
N PRO A 340 -17.19 -4.48 -5.78
CA PRO A 340 -18.35 -4.73 -4.92
C PRO A 340 -18.81 -3.49 -4.13
N LEU A 341 -17.94 -2.50 -3.92
CA LEU A 341 -18.22 -1.26 -3.21
C LEU A 341 -18.76 -0.13 -4.12
N VAL A 342 -18.95 -0.37 -5.42
CA VAL A 342 -19.46 0.66 -6.34
C VAL A 342 -20.85 1.17 -5.92
N THR A 343 -21.72 0.28 -5.45
CA THR A 343 -23.09 0.64 -5.04
C THR A 343 -23.09 1.54 -3.78
N PRO A 344 -22.39 1.18 -2.68
CA PRO A 344 -22.20 2.08 -1.54
C PRO A 344 -21.59 3.45 -1.91
N ASN A 345 -20.58 3.49 -2.78
CA ASN A 345 -19.96 4.76 -3.20
C ASN A 345 -20.95 5.65 -3.97
N ARG A 346 -21.76 5.07 -4.89
CA ARG A 346 -22.85 5.79 -5.59
C ARG A 346 -23.91 6.33 -4.62
N ALA A 347 -24.26 5.55 -3.60
CA ALA A 347 -25.21 5.98 -2.58
C ALA A 347 -24.67 7.17 -1.77
N PHE A 348 -23.39 7.11 -1.36
CA PHE A 348 -22.72 8.22 -0.69
C PHE A 348 -22.68 9.48 -1.56
N ILE A 349 -22.28 9.36 -2.83
CA ILE A 349 -22.25 10.49 -3.77
C ILE A 349 -23.65 11.13 -3.89
N THR A 350 -24.68 10.31 -4.00
CA THR A 350 -26.07 10.77 -4.07
C THR A 350 -26.44 11.57 -2.82
N TRP A 351 -26.14 11.03 -1.64
CA TRP A 351 -26.39 11.72 -0.37
C TRP A 351 -25.58 13.01 -0.24
N ALA A 352 -24.28 13.02 -0.53
CA ALA A 352 -23.42 14.19 -0.40
C ALA A 352 -23.93 15.36 -1.26
N LYS A 353 -24.46 15.07 -2.47
CA LYS A 353 -25.13 16.06 -3.31
C LYS A 353 -26.37 16.68 -2.65
N THR A 354 -27.12 15.92 -1.84
CA THR A 354 -28.25 16.49 -1.07
C THR A 354 -27.80 17.48 0.01
N LYS A 355 -26.54 17.41 0.47
CA LYS A 355 -25.93 18.36 1.40
C LYS A 355 -25.25 19.54 0.69
N GLY A 356 -25.39 19.62 -0.63
CA GLY A 356 -24.86 20.69 -1.46
C GLY A 356 -23.39 20.56 -1.86
N PHE A 357 -22.76 19.40 -1.63
CA PHE A 357 -21.37 19.20 -2.03
C PHE A 357 -21.25 19.08 -3.55
N ASP A 358 -20.22 19.73 -4.12
CA ASP A 358 -19.75 19.47 -5.47
C ASP A 358 -18.79 18.26 -5.47
N VAL A 359 -19.36 17.08 -5.70
CA VAL A 359 -18.61 15.82 -5.64
C VAL A 359 -17.97 15.52 -6.99
N ASN A 360 -16.64 15.43 -7.00
CA ASN A 360 -15.86 14.92 -8.12
C ASN A 360 -15.99 13.39 -8.12
N ALA A 361 -17.06 12.89 -8.73
CA ALA A 361 -17.37 11.47 -8.82
C ALA A 361 -16.70 10.84 -10.05
N VAL A 362 -15.85 9.84 -9.83
CA VAL A 362 -15.08 9.16 -10.88
C VAL A 362 -15.34 7.66 -10.84
N GLU A 363 -15.74 7.09 -11.97
CA GLU A 363 -15.83 5.64 -12.11
C GLU A 363 -14.82 5.17 -13.15
N THR A 364 -14.00 4.18 -12.79
CA THR A 364 -12.97 3.63 -13.67
C THR A 364 -13.31 2.19 -14.06
N PRO A 365 -12.83 1.68 -15.20
CA PRO A 365 -12.80 0.25 -15.44
C PRO A 365 -12.00 -0.47 -14.33
N GLY A 366 -12.41 -1.69 -13.99
CA GLY A 366 -11.72 -2.52 -13.00
C GLY A 366 -12.53 -2.79 -11.73
N ALA A 367 -11.91 -3.57 -10.85
CA ALA A 367 -12.46 -4.04 -9.59
C ALA A 367 -11.70 -3.44 -8.39
N HIS A 368 -11.84 -4.05 -7.21
CA HIS A 368 -11.20 -3.62 -5.96
C HIS A 368 -9.70 -3.93 -5.93
N THR A 369 -8.90 -3.16 -6.67
CA THR A 369 -7.50 -3.49 -6.99
C THR A 369 -6.58 -2.29 -6.96
N TRP A 370 -5.29 -2.53 -6.70
CA TRP A 370 -4.25 -1.50 -6.73
C TRP A 370 -4.08 -0.80 -8.08
N VAL A 371 -4.45 -1.46 -9.18
CA VAL A 371 -4.49 -0.84 -10.52
C VAL A 371 -5.39 0.39 -10.52
N VAL A 372 -6.60 0.24 -9.96
CA VAL A 372 -7.57 1.33 -9.85
C VAL A 372 -7.05 2.43 -8.93
N TRP A 373 -6.42 2.10 -7.80
CA TRP A 373 -5.96 3.11 -6.85
C TRP A 373 -4.74 3.89 -7.33
N ARG A 374 -3.83 3.26 -8.08
CA ARG A 374 -2.73 3.94 -8.78
C ARG A 374 -3.24 4.94 -9.81
N ASP A 375 -4.18 4.50 -10.64
CA ASP A 375 -4.81 5.39 -11.63
C ASP A 375 -5.49 6.59 -10.98
N ASN A 376 -6.22 6.37 -9.88
CA ASN A 376 -6.85 7.47 -9.14
C ASN A 376 -5.82 8.43 -8.54
N LEU A 377 -4.70 7.93 -7.96
CA LEU A 377 -3.64 8.80 -7.44
C LEU A 377 -3.03 9.66 -8.56
N VAL A 378 -2.80 9.09 -9.74
CA VAL A 378 -2.28 9.82 -10.92
C VAL A 378 -3.20 11.00 -11.30
N HIS A 379 -4.51 10.82 -11.20
CA HIS A 379 -5.49 11.83 -11.61
C HIS A 379 -5.82 12.86 -10.52
N VAL A 380 -5.82 12.46 -9.23
CA VAL A 380 -6.21 13.35 -8.14
C VAL A 380 -5.06 14.21 -7.62
N ALA A 381 -3.82 13.70 -7.59
CA ALA A 381 -2.67 14.45 -7.08
C ALA A 381 -2.47 15.81 -7.79
N PRO A 382 -2.68 15.95 -9.11
CA PRO A 382 -2.66 17.24 -9.81
C PRO A 382 -3.71 18.26 -9.34
N MET A 383 -4.79 17.83 -8.69
CA MET A 383 -5.88 18.70 -8.23
C MET A 383 -5.68 19.21 -6.79
N LEU A 384 -4.73 18.64 -6.05
CA LEU A 384 -4.48 19.02 -4.67
C LEU A 384 -3.71 20.35 -4.58
N PHE A 385 -4.10 21.18 -3.61
CA PHE A 385 -3.40 22.40 -3.22
C PHE A 385 -3.33 23.47 -4.33
N ARG A 386 -4.43 23.64 -5.08
CA ARG A 386 -4.56 24.61 -6.19
C ARG A 386 -5.68 25.63 -6.00
#